data_AF-A0A1W7MAN1-F1
#
_entry.id   AF-A0A1W7MAN1-F1
#
_cell.length_a   1.000
_cell.length_b   1.000
_cell.length_c   1.000
_cell.angle_alpha   90.00
_cell.angle_beta   90.00
_cell.angle_gamma   90.00
#
_symmetry.space_group_name_H-M   'P 1'
#
loop_
_entity.id
_entity.type
_entity.pdbx_description
1 polymer ?
#
loop_
_entity_poly.entity_id
_entity_poly.type
_entity_poly.pdbx_seq_one_letter_code
_entity_poly.pdbx_strand_id
1 'polypeptide(L)'
;MRKIMMAALAASALASAVAPTAASAQSARELHHDRREMQRDRAEIRHDMRRGDHREAREDRREYREDRREYREDWRDYRRAHGDVYRRGGYYGPRGYAYRPVRPGYRFAAPYYAQRYWINDPWAYRLTPPRYGYQRWVRYGNDVVLIDTRSGVTLQVIGSFFL
;
A
#
# COMPACT_ATOMS: atom_id res chain seq x y z
N MET A 1 6.23 -8.34 25.92
CA MET A 1 6.70 -8.95 24.66
C MET A 1 5.52 -9.60 23.95
N ARG A 2 4.83 -8.86 23.08
CA ARG A 2 3.88 -9.46 22.13
C ARG A 2 4.69 -9.75 20.87
N LYS A 3 5.16 -11.00 20.76
CA LYS A 3 5.77 -11.49 19.54
C LYS A 3 4.64 -11.58 18.51
N ILE A 4 4.56 -10.64 17.59
CA ILE A 4 3.63 -10.77 16.47
C ILE A 4 4.37 -11.61 15.44
N MET A 5 4.24 -12.92 15.59
CA MET A 5 4.71 -13.85 14.57
C MET A 5 3.87 -13.61 13.32
N MET A 6 4.42 -12.84 12.37
CA MET A 6 3.98 -12.89 10.99
C MET A 6 4.05 -14.35 10.56
N ALA A 7 2.89 -14.94 10.34
CA ALA A 7 2.75 -16.31 9.93
C ALA A 7 3.32 -16.42 8.51
N ALA A 8 4.60 -16.81 8.41
CA ALA A 8 5.14 -17.36 7.19
C ALA A 8 4.35 -18.64 6.88
N LEU A 9 3.29 -18.51 6.09
CA LEU A 9 2.62 -19.65 5.48
C LEU A 9 3.57 -20.22 4.43
N ALA A 10 4.46 -21.10 4.90
CA ALA A 10 5.14 -22.05 4.05
C ALA A 10 4.09 -22.91 3.34
N ALA A 11 3.77 -22.56 2.10
CA ALA A 11 2.89 -23.35 1.25
C ALA A 11 3.65 -24.58 0.73
N SER A 12 3.84 -25.58 1.58
CA SER A 12 4.14 -26.94 1.13
C SER A 12 2.84 -27.72 0.98
N ALA A 13 2.26 -27.70 -0.22
CA ALA A 13 1.26 -28.67 -0.63
C ALA A 13 1.31 -28.89 -2.15
N LEU A 14 1.88 -30.02 -2.55
CA LEU A 14 1.62 -30.67 -3.82
C LEU A 14 0.13 -31.06 -3.87
N ALA A 15 -0.66 -30.42 -4.73
CA ALA A 15 -1.94 -30.95 -5.17
C ALA A 15 -2.39 -30.31 -6.49
N SER A 16 -2.39 -31.13 -7.53
CA SER A 16 -3.03 -30.88 -8.81
C SER A 16 -4.53 -30.66 -8.65
N ALA A 17 -4.99 -29.41 -8.74
CA ALA A 17 -6.36 -29.06 -9.10
C ALA A 17 -6.43 -27.59 -9.56
N VAL A 18 -7.04 -27.36 -10.71
CA VAL A 18 -7.33 -26.02 -11.24
C VAL A 18 -8.33 -25.33 -10.31
N ALA A 19 -7.85 -24.49 -9.41
CA ALA A 19 -8.67 -23.52 -8.67
C ALA A 19 -7.89 -22.21 -8.45
N PRO A 20 -7.69 -21.40 -9.50
CA PRO A 20 -6.96 -20.12 -9.38
C PRO A 20 -7.70 -19.06 -8.53
N THR A 21 -8.89 -19.35 -8.00
CA THR A 21 -9.73 -18.36 -7.29
C THR A 21 -9.61 -18.38 -5.76
N ALA A 22 -9.30 -19.51 -5.14
CA ALA A 22 -9.22 -19.61 -3.67
C ALA A 22 -7.86 -19.12 -3.13
N ALA A 23 -6.76 -19.56 -3.74
CA ALA A 23 -5.40 -19.15 -3.35
C ALA A 23 -5.11 -17.66 -3.64
N SER A 24 -5.67 -17.12 -4.73
CA SER A 24 -5.56 -15.69 -5.06
C SER A 24 -6.39 -14.80 -4.14
N ALA A 25 -7.54 -15.28 -3.66
CA ALA A 25 -8.35 -14.57 -2.67
C ALA A 25 -7.71 -14.61 -1.27
N GLN A 26 -7.04 -15.71 -0.92
CA GLN A 26 -6.29 -15.82 0.33
C GLN A 26 -5.07 -14.88 0.33
N SER A 27 -4.20 -14.96 -0.68
CA SER A 27 -3.03 -14.06 -0.82
C SER A 27 -3.44 -12.57 -0.91
N ALA A 28 -4.58 -12.28 -1.55
CA ALA A 28 -5.14 -10.94 -1.56
C ALA A 28 -5.56 -10.41 -0.17
N ARG A 29 -6.09 -11.29 0.69
CA ARG A 29 -6.51 -10.93 2.04
C ARG A 29 -5.32 -10.74 2.97
N GLU A 30 -4.30 -11.59 2.81
CA GLU A 30 -3.01 -11.51 3.50
C GLU A 30 -2.33 -10.17 3.18
N LEU A 31 -2.14 -9.82 1.91
CA LEU A 31 -1.57 -8.53 1.51
C LEU A 31 -2.28 -7.31 2.15
N HIS A 32 -3.61 -7.35 2.25
CA HIS A 32 -4.36 -6.26 2.90
C HIS A 32 -4.16 -6.23 4.42
N HIS A 33 -4.04 -7.39 5.04
CA HIS A 33 -3.73 -7.53 6.47
C HIS A 33 -2.35 -6.97 6.78
N ASP A 34 -1.32 -7.46 6.10
CA ASP A 34 0.09 -7.09 6.30
C ASP A 34 0.29 -5.59 6.08
N ARG A 35 -0.43 -5.03 5.10
CA ARG A 35 -0.44 -3.59 4.84
C ARG A 35 -1.00 -2.76 5.98
N ARG A 36 -2.00 -3.27 6.71
CA ARG A 36 -2.59 -2.58 7.87
C ARG A 36 -1.69 -2.70 9.09
N GLU A 37 -1.05 -3.84 9.26
CA GLU A 37 -0.11 -4.13 10.35
C GLU A 37 1.11 -3.23 10.26
N MET A 38 1.79 -3.20 9.10
CA MET A 38 2.90 -2.27 8.85
C MET A 38 2.56 -0.79 9.11
N GLN A 39 1.30 -0.38 8.93
CA GLN A 39 0.88 0.98 9.26
C GLN A 39 0.81 1.23 10.77
N ARG A 40 0.42 0.22 11.56
CA ARG A 40 0.42 0.24 13.02
C ARG A 40 1.86 0.24 13.54
N ASP A 41 2.71 -0.67 13.07
CA ASP A 41 4.10 -0.78 13.54
C ASP A 41 4.87 0.52 13.28
N ARG A 42 4.64 1.13 12.11
CA ARG A 42 5.23 2.45 11.81
C ARG A 42 4.78 3.55 12.79
N ALA A 43 3.54 3.50 13.27
CA ALA A 43 3.02 4.45 14.25
C ALA A 43 3.61 4.19 15.64
N GLU A 44 3.77 2.92 16.02
CA GLU A 44 4.40 2.45 17.27
C GLU A 44 5.87 2.86 17.33
N ILE A 45 6.67 2.49 16.30
CA ILE A 45 8.08 2.94 16.17
C ILE A 45 8.20 4.46 16.33
N ARG A 46 7.28 5.23 15.72
CA ARG A 46 7.31 6.70 15.85
C ARG A 46 6.99 7.16 17.27
N HIS A 47 6.05 6.50 17.92
CA HIS A 47 5.65 6.78 19.29
C HIS A 47 6.80 6.48 20.27
N ASP A 48 7.48 5.35 20.12
CA ASP A 48 8.55 4.92 21.03
C ASP A 48 9.81 5.78 20.86
N MET A 49 10.12 6.16 19.62
CA MET A 49 11.15 7.17 19.33
C MET A 49 10.85 8.53 19.98
N ARG A 50 9.58 8.91 20.16
CA ARG A 50 9.19 10.15 20.85
C ARG A 50 9.27 10.03 22.37
N ARG A 51 9.01 8.84 22.91
CA ARG A 51 9.10 8.55 24.34
C ARG A 51 10.55 8.38 24.82
N GLY A 52 11.47 8.11 23.90
CA GLY A 52 12.90 7.93 24.20
C GLY A 52 13.31 6.46 24.32
N ASP A 53 12.46 5.52 23.93
CA ASP A 53 12.69 4.08 23.98
C ASP A 53 13.46 3.61 22.72
N HIS A 54 14.67 4.15 22.54
CA HIS A 54 15.47 3.99 21.31
C HIS A 54 15.89 2.55 21.02
N ARG A 55 15.98 1.68 22.04
CA ARG A 55 16.39 0.28 21.88
C ARG A 55 15.28 -0.55 21.26
N GLU A 56 14.07 -0.48 21.81
CA GLU A 56 12.86 -1.14 21.30
C GLU A 56 12.54 -0.65 19.89
N ALA A 57 12.51 0.67 19.70
CA ALA A 57 12.29 1.27 18.38
C ALA A 57 13.34 0.85 17.31
N ARG A 58 14.55 0.45 17.71
CA ARG A 58 15.57 -0.06 16.77
C ARG A 58 15.29 -1.49 16.34
N GLU A 59 14.85 -2.34 17.27
CA GLU A 59 14.45 -3.73 17.00
C GLU A 59 13.20 -3.75 16.12
N ASP A 60 12.15 -3.02 16.50
CA ASP A 60 10.91 -2.89 15.72
C ASP A 60 11.17 -2.34 14.33
N ARG A 61 12.10 -1.37 14.20
CA ARG A 61 12.49 -0.83 12.89
C ARG A 61 13.18 -1.87 12.01
N ARG A 62 13.84 -2.87 12.59
CA ARG A 62 14.45 -3.96 11.83
C ARG A 62 13.37 -4.91 11.33
N GLU A 63 12.48 -5.35 12.21
CA GLU A 63 11.34 -6.20 11.87
C GLU A 63 10.47 -5.56 10.79
N TYR A 64 10.08 -4.29 10.99
CA TYR A 64 9.35 -3.50 10.00
C TYR A 64 10.04 -3.43 8.61
N ARG A 65 11.37 -3.50 8.55
CA ARG A 65 12.09 -3.51 7.26
C ARG A 65 12.01 -4.87 6.58
N GLU A 66 12.04 -5.95 7.36
CA GLU A 66 11.91 -7.32 6.89
C GLU A 66 10.49 -7.56 6.38
N ASP A 67 9.46 -7.23 7.16
CA ASP A 67 8.03 -7.34 6.75
C ASP A 67 7.72 -6.51 5.51
N ARG A 68 8.27 -5.30 5.45
CA ARG A 68 8.11 -4.43 4.28
C ARG A 68 8.74 -5.02 3.01
N ARG A 69 9.81 -5.81 3.16
CA ARG A 69 10.46 -6.47 2.04
C ARG A 69 9.58 -7.63 1.54
N GLU A 70 9.13 -8.49 2.43
CA GLU A 70 8.24 -9.63 2.13
C GLU A 70 6.95 -9.15 1.46
N TYR A 71 6.25 -8.19 2.07
CA TYR A 71 5.06 -7.57 1.48
C TYR A 71 5.29 -7.04 0.05
N ARG A 72 6.48 -6.49 -0.22
CA ARG A 72 6.81 -5.95 -1.55
C ARG A 72 7.03 -7.07 -2.57
N GLU A 73 7.62 -8.18 -2.14
CA GLU A 73 7.81 -9.38 -2.97
C GLU A 73 6.44 -9.99 -3.30
N ASP A 74 5.59 -10.23 -2.30
CA ASP A 74 4.24 -10.77 -2.49
C ASP A 74 3.36 -9.87 -3.36
N TRP A 75 3.40 -8.56 -3.11
CA TRP A 75 2.65 -7.61 -3.91
C TRP A 75 3.12 -7.58 -5.38
N ARG A 76 4.42 -7.72 -5.61
CA ARG A 76 4.97 -7.78 -6.98
C ARG A 76 4.49 -9.02 -7.71
N ASP A 77 4.40 -10.14 -7.02
CA ASP A 77 3.98 -11.42 -7.60
C ASP A 77 2.47 -11.47 -7.82
N TYR A 78 1.69 -10.98 -6.85
CA TYR A 78 0.25 -10.76 -7.02
C TYR A 78 -0.06 -9.88 -8.23
N ARG A 79 0.63 -8.74 -8.35
CA ARG A 79 0.48 -7.81 -9.47
C ARG A 79 0.87 -8.43 -10.82
N ARG A 80 1.90 -9.28 -10.84
CA ARG A 80 2.29 -10.02 -12.05
C ARG A 80 1.21 -11.02 -12.47
N ALA A 81 0.62 -11.73 -11.52
CA ALA A 81 -0.48 -12.66 -11.76
C ALA A 81 -1.78 -11.96 -12.23
N HIS A 82 -2.04 -10.74 -11.75
CA HIS A 82 -3.25 -9.96 -12.04
C HIS A 82 -2.95 -8.74 -12.94
N GLY A 83 -2.06 -8.91 -13.91
CA GLY A 83 -1.55 -7.79 -14.69
C GLY A 83 -2.61 -7.06 -15.52
N ASP A 84 -3.77 -7.67 -15.77
CA ASP A 84 -4.94 -7.07 -16.42
C ASP A 84 -5.53 -5.90 -15.60
N VAL A 85 -5.61 -6.04 -14.27
CA VAL A 85 -6.16 -5.01 -13.37
C VAL A 85 -5.19 -3.82 -13.23
N TYR A 86 -3.88 -4.10 -13.23
CA TYR A 86 -2.84 -3.10 -12.99
C TYR A 86 -2.33 -2.42 -14.27
N ARG A 87 -2.56 -2.99 -15.46
CA ARG A 87 -2.35 -2.36 -16.76
C ARG A 87 -3.50 -1.41 -17.09
N ARG A 88 -3.67 -0.39 -16.26
CA ARG A 88 -4.62 0.69 -16.52
C ARG A 88 -4.03 1.60 -17.58
N GLY A 89 -4.81 1.96 -18.61
CA GLY A 89 -4.38 2.83 -19.72
C GLY A 89 -3.65 4.11 -19.28
N GLY A 90 -2.99 4.78 -20.24
CA GLY A 90 -2.08 5.90 -19.99
C GLY A 90 -2.58 6.92 -18.96
N TYR A 91 -1.68 7.39 -18.09
CA TYR A 91 -2.01 8.44 -17.12
C TYR A 91 -1.96 9.81 -17.78
N TYR A 92 -3.10 10.48 -17.84
CA TYR A 92 -3.23 11.85 -18.30
C TYR A 92 -3.35 12.80 -17.12
N GLY A 93 -2.23 13.38 -16.70
CA GLY A 93 -2.22 14.34 -15.60
C GLY A 93 -2.96 15.66 -15.92
N PRO A 94 -3.20 16.50 -14.91
CA PRO A 94 -3.79 17.83 -15.12
C PRO A 94 -2.89 18.70 -16.01
N ARG A 95 -3.42 19.84 -16.48
CA ARG A 95 -2.64 20.79 -17.31
C ARG A 95 -1.31 21.16 -16.62
N GLY A 96 -0.21 21.11 -17.37
CA GLY A 96 1.13 21.35 -16.83
C GLY A 96 1.72 20.17 -16.04
N TYR A 97 1.10 18.99 -16.12
CA TYR A 97 1.61 17.79 -15.48
C TYR A 97 3.02 17.46 -15.97
N ALA A 98 3.93 17.41 -15.01
CA ALA A 98 5.22 16.73 -15.13
C ALA A 98 5.33 15.79 -13.93
N TYR A 99 5.77 14.56 -14.18
CA TYR A 99 5.96 13.58 -13.13
C TYR A 99 7.07 14.03 -12.17
N ARG A 100 6.80 13.95 -10.86
CA ARG A 100 7.79 14.20 -9.80
C ARG A 100 7.53 13.23 -8.65
N PRO A 101 8.54 12.48 -8.17
CA PRO A 101 8.35 11.61 -7.01
C PRO A 101 7.87 12.42 -5.78
N VAL A 102 6.83 11.93 -5.11
CA VAL A 102 6.26 12.55 -3.91
C VAL A 102 6.44 11.67 -2.68
N ARG A 103 6.37 12.29 -1.50
CA ARG A 103 6.46 11.61 -0.20
C ARG A 103 5.24 11.97 0.66
N PRO A 104 4.89 11.15 1.67
CA PRO A 104 3.92 11.55 2.68
C PRO A 104 4.25 12.93 3.26
N GLY A 105 3.24 13.79 3.40
CA GLY A 105 3.36 15.20 3.76
C GLY A 105 3.35 16.16 2.57
N TYR A 106 3.60 15.69 1.35
CA TYR A 106 3.49 16.53 0.14
C TYR A 106 2.05 17.02 -0.07
N ARG A 107 1.91 18.28 -0.51
CA ARG A 107 0.61 18.91 -0.78
C ARG A 107 0.38 19.04 -2.27
N PHE A 108 -0.60 18.29 -2.78
CA PHE A 108 -1.06 18.42 -4.15
C PHE A 108 -1.99 19.63 -4.32
N ALA A 109 -1.95 20.25 -5.49
CA ALA A 109 -2.99 21.17 -5.91
C ALA A 109 -4.28 20.41 -6.28
N ALA A 110 -5.43 21.05 -6.09
CA ALA A 110 -6.76 20.47 -6.35
C ALA A 110 -6.90 19.67 -7.66
N PRO A 111 -6.36 20.14 -8.81
CA PRO A 111 -6.49 19.41 -10.07
C PRO A 111 -5.87 18.01 -10.07
N TYR A 112 -4.88 17.72 -9.22
CA TYR A 112 -4.19 16.43 -9.16
C TYR A 112 -4.99 15.34 -8.43
N TYR A 113 -5.98 15.72 -7.64
CA TYR A 113 -6.87 14.79 -6.93
C TYR A 113 -8.35 14.99 -7.29
N ALA A 114 -8.62 15.51 -8.48
CA ALA A 114 -9.96 15.53 -9.05
C ALA A 114 -10.53 14.09 -9.17
N GLN A 115 -11.85 13.97 -9.13
CA GLN A 115 -12.57 12.69 -9.08
C GLN A 115 -12.15 11.69 -10.17
N ARG A 116 -11.77 12.17 -11.37
CA ARG A 116 -11.27 11.33 -12.47
C ARG A 116 -10.02 10.51 -12.11
N TYR A 117 -9.25 10.94 -11.12
CA TYR A 117 -8.06 10.25 -10.64
C TYR A 117 -8.34 9.36 -9.44
N TRP A 118 -9.55 9.37 -8.90
CA TRP A 118 -9.90 8.55 -7.74
C TRP A 118 -9.89 7.08 -8.12
N ILE A 119 -9.39 6.26 -7.20
CA ILE A 119 -9.53 4.82 -7.23
C ILE A 119 -10.83 4.50 -6.50
N ASN A 120 -11.90 4.31 -7.29
CA ASN A 120 -13.25 4.09 -6.76
C ASN A 120 -13.43 2.70 -6.15
N ASP A 121 -12.65 1.71 -6.60
CA ASP A 121 -12.62 0.38 -6.02
C ASP A 121 -11.23 0.07 -5.43
N PRO A 122 -10.97 0.45 -4.17
CA PRO A 122 -9.72 0.09 -3.50
C PRO A 122 -9.51 -1.44 -3.42
N TRP A 123 -10.57 -2.24 -3.35
CA TRP A 123 -10.47 -3.68 -3.14
C TRP A 123 -9.97 -4.42 -4.37
N ALA A 124 -10.37 -4.00 -5.57
CA ALA A 124 -9.80 -4.49 -6.84
C ALA A 124 -8.27 -4.31 -6.88
N TYR A 125 -7.77 -3.28 -6.21
CA TYR A 125 -6.36 -2.91 -6.16
C TYR A 125 -5.64 -3.33 -4.87
N ARG A 126 -6.35 -4.04 -3.97
CA ARG A 126 -5.87 -4.44 -2.63
C ARG A 126 -5.37 -3.28 -1.79
N LEU A 127 -5.94 -2.11 -2.02
CA LEU A 127 -5.72 -0.92 -1.21
C LEU A 127 -6.62 -0.95 0.00
N THR A 128 -6.07 -0.58 1.16
CA THR A 128 -6.89 -0.37 2.35
C THR A 128 -7.90 0.75 2.09
N PRO A 129 -9.21 0.55 2.30
CA PRO A 129 -10.19 1.60 2.06
C PRO A 129 -9.86 2.81 2.93
N PRO A 130 -10.09 4.04 2.42
CA PRO A 130 -9.85 5.25 3.19
C PRO A 130 -10.66 5.21 4.49
N ARG A 131 -10.04 5.58 5.62
CA ARG A 131 -10.71 5.52 6.93
C ARG A 131 -11.82 6.55 7.09
N TYR A 132 -11.69 7.66 6.37
CA TYR A 132 -12.58 8.80 6.49
C TYR A 132 -13.10 9.23 5.13
N GLY A 133 -14.32 9.78 5.10
CA GLY A 133 -15.00 10.22 3.88
C GLY A 133 -14.25 11.31 3.09
N TYR A 134 -13.30 12.01 3.71
CA TYR A 134 -12.43 12.99 3.06
C TYR A 134 -11.09 12.42 2.57
N GLN A 135 -10.82 11.13 2.76
CA GLN A 135 -9.60 10.50 2.26
C GLN A 135 -9.91 9.78 0.94
N ARG A 136 -9.03 9.94 -0.06
CA ARG A 136 -9.18 9.26 -1.35
C ARG A 136 -7.85 8.70 -1.83
N TRP A 137 -7.91 7.49 -2.35
CA TRP A 137 -6.84 6.94 -3.17
C TRP A 137 -6.91 7.59 -4.56
N VAL A 138 -5.78 8.10 -5.01
CA VAL A 138 -5.66 8.90 -6.22
C VAL A 138 -4.49 8.37 -7.05
N ARG A 139 -4.71 8.14 -8.34
CA ARG A 139 -3.64 7.79 -9.28
C ARG A 139 -2.80 9.02 -9.60
N TYR A 140 -1.49 8.86 -9.56
CA TYR A 140 -0.52 9.89 -9.92
C TYR A 140 0.61 9.27 -10.74
N GLY A 141 0.55 9.41 -12.07
CA GLY A 141 1.44 8.67 -12.96
C GLY A 141 1.24 7.16 -12.81
N ASN A 142 2.35 6.47 -12.51
CA ASN A 142 2.34 5.05 -12.17
C ASN A 142 2.20 4.80 -10.67
N ASP A 143 2.10 5.84 -9.85
CA ASP A 143 1.96 5.72 -8.40
C ASP A 143 0.49 5.83 -7.98
N VAL A 144 0.19 5.37 -6.75
CA VAL A 144 -1.08 5.65 -6.09
C VAL A 144 -0.82 6.32 -4.74
N VAL A 145 -1.57 7.38 -4.47
CA VAL A 145 -1.39 8.22 -3.29
C VAL A 145 -2.70 8.34 -2.52
N LEU A 146 -2.61 8.28 -1.19
CA LEU A 146 -3.75 8.53 -0.31
C LEU A 146 -3.72 10.01 0.07
N ILE A 147 -4.75 10.77 -0.28
CA ILE A 147 -4.83 12.22 -0.06
C ILE A 147 -6.00 12.55 0.87
N ASP A 148 -5.79 13.49 1.80
CA ASP A 148 -6.89 14.22 2.47
C ASP A 148 -7.42 15.31 1.53
N THR A 149 -8.63 15.13 1.00
CA THR A 149 -9.22 16.00 -0.03
C THR A 149 -9.55 17.41 0.47
N ARG A 150 -9.61 17.63 1.79
CA ARG A 150 -9.84 18.97 2.37
C ARG A 150 -8.60 19.84 2.30
N SER A 151 -7.42 19.21 2.33
CA SER A 151 -6.14 19.92 2.41
C SER A 151 -5.19 19.66 1.25
N GLY A 152 -5.41 18.59 0.47
CA GLY A 152 -4.49 18.13 -0.56
C GLY A 152 -3.24 17.43 -0.02
N VAL A 153 -3.16 17.19 1.29
CA VAL A 153 -1.99 16.55 1.93
C VAL A 153 -1.98 15.05 1.64
N THR A 154 -0.81 14.57 1.23
CA THR A 154 -0.55 13.15 0.98
C THR A 154 -0.26 12.43 2.29
N LEU A 155 -1.09 11.45 2.63
CA LEU A 155 -0.96 10.64 3.83
C LEU A 155 -0.10 9.40 3.59
N GLN A 156 -0.19 8.82 2.39
CA GLN A 156 0.52 7.61 2.00
C GLN A 156 0.85 7.64 0.50
N VAL A 157 1.97 7.02 0.13
CA VAL A 157 2.41 6.85 -1.27
C VAL A 157 2.76 5.39 -1.49
N ILE A 158 2.30 4.82 -2.60
CA ILE A 158 2.72 3.51 -3.10
C ILE A 158 3.29 3.73 -4.51
N GLY A 159 4.60 3.58 -4.61
CA GLY A 159 5.35 3.82 -5.83
C GLY A 159 5.25 2.66 -6.82
N SER A 160 5.35 2.97 -8.10
CA SER A 160 5.33 2.00 -9.21
C SER A 160 4.11 1.08 -9.15
N PHE A 161 2.96 1.59 -8.72
CA PHE A 161 1.73 0.84 -8.50
C PHE A 161 1.15 0.22 -9.78
N PHE A 162 1.00 1.04 -10.82
CA PHE A 162 0.49 0.63 -12.13
C PHE A 162 1.63 0.14 -13.03
N LEU A 163 1.30 -0.79 -13.94
CA LEU A 163 2.20 -1.40 -14.92
C LEU A 163 2.22 -0.63 -16.25
#